data_AF-A0A1V9K919-F1
#
_entry.id   AF-A0A1V9K919-F1
#
_cell.length_a   1.000
_cell.length_b   1.000
_cell.length_c   1.000
_cell.angle_alpha   90.00
_cell.angle_beta   90.00
_cell.angle_gamma   90.00
#
_symmetry.space_group_name_H-M   'P 1'
#
loop_
_entity.id
_entity.type
_entity.pdbx_description
1 polymer ?
#
loop_
_entity_poly.entity_id
_entity_poly.type
_entity_poly.pdbx_seq_one_letter_code
_entity_poly.pdbx_strand_id
1 'polypeptide(L)'
;MTNRTLPHDPYITAVVDALIAAGLEPTTAETRDTEENRFHPEGGTELDALLEWGADTSSSLNVDVYEHGIALLWEHPAEQWQWAPQKQHGELVHEPEFLPLHRWADPAAVVDVVRVLLAGLPVPGGEDPRLWSGFVGASEAVTAWAEE
;
A
#
# COMPACT_ATOMS: atom_id res chain seq x y z
N MET A 1 16.25 -8.15 14.60
CA MET A 1 15.36 -8.33 13.45
C MET A 1 16.23 -8.73 12.28
N THR A 2 16.07 -9.95 11.79
CA THR A 2 16.78 -10.46 10.62
C THR A 2 16.39 -9.57 9.44
N ASN A 3 17.35 -8.85 8.89
CA ASN A 3 17.20 -7.96 7.74
C ASN A 3 17.02 -8.80 6.47
N ARG A 4 15.99 -9.65 6.43
CA ARG A 4 15.66 -10.50 5.29
C ARG A 4 14.83 -9.64 4.34
N THR A 5 15.36 -9.39 3.16
CA THR A 5 14.60 -8.76 2.08
C THR A 5 13.42 -9.67 1.73
N LEU A 6 12.21 -9.14 1.84
CA LEU A 6 10.98 -9.82 1.48
C LEU A 6 10.75 -9.74 -0.04
N PRO A 7 10.02 -10.71 -0.64
CA PRO A 7 9.85 -10.78 -2.09
C PRO A 7 9.21 -9.53 -2.72
N HIS A 8 8.37 -8.81 -1.97
CA HIS A 8 7.70 -7.59 -2.42
C HIS A 8 8.48 -6.30 -2.12
N ASP A 9 9.56 -6.35 -1.34
CA ASP A 9 10.38 -5.16 -1.00
C ASP A 9 10.83 -4.36 -2.23
N PRO A 10 11.29 -4.96 -3.36
CA PRO A 10 11.71 -4.19 -4.53
C PRO A 10 10.58 -3.34 -5.13
N TYR A 11 9.35 -3.86 -5.09
CA TYR A 11 8.18 -3.13 -5.58
C TYR A 11 7.79 -2.01 -4.62
N ILE A 12 7.72 -2.28 -3.31
CA ILE A 12 7.38 -1.27 -2.31
C ILE A 12 8.41 -0.15 -2.31
N THR A 13 9.69 -0.47 -2.47
CA THR A 13 10.76 0.53 -2.65
C THR A 13 10.49 1.42 -3.86
N ALA A 14 10.14 0.84 -5.02
CA ALA A 14 9.83 1.62 -6.23
C ALA A 14 8.60 2.53 -6.06
N VAL A 15 7.59 2.09 -5.30
CA VAL A 15 6.42 2.89 -4.95
C VAL A 15 6.80 4.07 -4.04
N VAL A 16 7.56 3.81 -2.98
CA VAL A 16 8.02 4.85 -2.04
C VAL A 16 8.90 5.88 -2.75
N ASP A 17 9.84 5.45 -3.60
CA ASP A 17 10.69 6.35 -4.38
C ASP A 17 9.86 7.27 -5.31
N ALA A 18 8.83 6.72 -5.96
CA ALA A 18 7.93 7.50 -6.81
C ALA A 18 7.11 8.53 -6.00
N LEU A 19 6.63 8.15 -4.81
CA LEU A 19 5.91 9.04 -3.89
C LEU A 19 6.80 10.18 -3.40
N ILE A 20 8.05 9.88 -3.00
CA ILE A 20 9.04 10.88 -2.60
C ILE A 20 9.32 11.85 -3.75
N ALA A 21 9.57 11.33 -4.97
CA ALA A 21 9.82 12.16 -6.14
C ALA A 21 8.64 13.09 -6.49
N ALA A 22 7.41 12.68 -6.15
CA ALA A 22 6.20 13.47 -6.31
C ALA A 22 5.90 14.43 -5.14
N GLY A 23 6.72 14.43 -4.08
CA GLY A 23 6.50 15.24 -2.87
C GLY A 23 5.36 14.73 -1.97
N LEU A 24 5.06 13.42 -2.06
CA LEU A 24 4.00 12.73 -1.31
C LEU A 24 4.59 11.67 -0.37
N GLU A 25 5.75 11.94 0.22
CA GLU A 25 6.46 11.01 1.09
C GLU A 25 5.56 10.50 2.24
N PRO A 26 5.43 9.18 2.43
CA PRO A 26 4.72 8.63 3.57
C PRO A 26 5.52 8.83 4.86
N THR A 27 4.81 8.97 5.96
CA THR A 27 5.41 9.13 7.30
C THR A 27 5.92 7.80 7.84
N THR A 28 5.29 6.71 7.41
CA THR A 28 5.67 5.33 7.70
C THR A 28 5.64 4.54 6.40
N ALA A 29 6.66 3.70 6.15
CA ALA A 29 6.65 2.71 5.09
C ALA A 29 7.30 1.43 5.61
N GLU A 30 6.48 0.42 5.90
CA GLU A 30 6.92 -0.86 6.47
C GLU A 30 6.49 -2.02 5.59
N THR A 31 7.31 -3.07 5.53
CA THR A 31 6.99 -4.35 4.91
C THR A 31 7.09 -5.46 5.95
N ARG A 32 6.20 -6.45 5.89
CA ARG A 32 6.13 -7.55 6.86
C ARG A 32 5.75 -8.86 6.18
N ASP A 33 6.16 -9.95 6.82
CA ASP A 33 5.63 -11.29 6.61
C ASP A 33 4.92 -11.76 7.88
N THR A 34 3.71 -12.28 7.75
CA THR A 34 2.89 -12.77 8.86
C THR A 34 2.35 -14.16 8.56
N GLU A 35 2.32 -15.03 9.58
CA GLU A 35 1.74 -16.38 9.50
C GLU A 35 0.20 -16.36 9.52
N GLU A 36 -0.41 -15.20 9.75
CA GLU A 36 -1.86 -14.99 9.77
C GLU A 36 -2.29 -14.26 8.49
N ASN A 37 -3.01 -14.95 7.61
CA ASN A 37 -3.58 -14.39 6.39
C ASN A 37 -5.08 -14.13 6.56
N ARG A 38 -5.48 -12.87 6.55
CA ARG A 38 -6.88 -12.48 6.78
C ARG A 38 -7.83 -12.90 5.64
N PHE A 39 -7.29 -13.14 4.45
CA PHE A 39 -8.03 -13.61 3.28
C PHE A 39 -8.13 -15.14 3.20
N HIS A 40 -7.36 -15.86 4.03
CA HIS A 40 -7.40 -17.32 4.11
C HIS A 40 -7.44 -17.79 5.57
N PRO A 41 -8.61 -17.76 6.23
CA PRO A 41 -8.74 -18.07 7.66
C PRO A 41 -8.43 -19.54 8.00
N GLU A 42 -8.39 -20.42 6.99
CA GLU A 42 -7.96 -21.82 7.13
C GLU A 42 -6.42 -21.97 7.23
N GLY A 43 -5.66 -20.87 7.09
CA GLY A 43 -4.21 -20.80 7.20
C GLY A 43 -3.54 -20.24 5.94
N GLY A 44 -2.36 -19.63 6.10
CA GLY A 44 -1.55 -19.13 5.00
C GLY A 44 -0.67 -17.98 5.45
N THR A 45 0.49 -17.86 4.81
CA THR A 45 1.40 -16.73 5.05
C THR A 45 0.94 -15.54 4.23
N GLU A 46 1.01 -14.34 4.79
CA GLU A 46 0.67 -13.07 4.15
C GLU A 46 1.93 -12.20 4.09
N LEU A 47 2.12 -11.54 2.95
CA LEU A 47 3.09 -10.46 2.80
C LEU A 47 2.31 -9.16 2.78
N ASP A 48 2.68 -8.23 3.64
CA ASP A 48 2.03 -6.93 3.69
C ASP A 48 3.03 -5.78 3.57
N ALA A 49 2.52 -4.65 3.10
CA ALA A 49 3.18 -3.37 3.23
C ALA A 49 2.18 -2.31 3.66
N LEU A 50 2.58 -1.50 4.64
CA LEU A 50 1.79 -0.42 5.20
C LEU A 50 2.49 0.91 4.92
N LEU A 51 1.80 1.80 4.23
CA LEU A 51 2.22 3.18 4.01
C LEU A 51 1.23 4.11 4.71
N GLU A 52 1.73 5.02 5.52
CA GLU A 52 0.88 5.94 6.31
C GLU A 52 1.21 7.39 6.03
N TRP A 53 0.20 8.26 6.13
CA TRP A 53 0.36 9.71 6.16
C TRP A 53 -0.37 10.25 7.37
N GLY A 54 0.36 10.53 8.45
CA GLY A 54 -0.18 11.13 9.67
C GLY A 54 -0.47 12.63 9.50
N ALA A 55 -1.51 13.12 10.18
CA ALA A 55 -1.93 14.52 10.13
C ALA A 55 -0.92 15.52 10.71
N ASP A 56 -0.11 15.10 11.69
CA ASP A 56 0.88 15.96 12.34
C ASP A 56 2.15 16.17 11.49
N THR A 57 2.35 15.35 10.46
CA THR A 57 3.63 15.22 9.76
C THR A 57 3.50 15.37 8.24
N SER A 58 2.34 15.05 7.66
CA SER A 58 2.11 15.18 6.21
C SER A 58 1.54 16.55 5.85
N SER A 59 2.32 17.38 5.14
CA SER A 59 1.85 18.68 4.64
C SER A 59 0.86 18.58 3.47
N SER A 60 0.79 17.42 2.83
CA SER A 60 -0.03 17.18 1.64
C SER A 60 -1.41 16.59 1.98
N LEU A 61 -1.63 16.22 3.25
CA LEU A 61 -2.88 15.65 3.73
C LEU A 61 -3.93 16.75 4.00
N ASN A 62 -5.14 16.54 3.49
CA ASN A 62 -6.30 17.34 3.84
C ASN A 62 -6.81 16.95 5.24
N VAL A 63 -6.28 17.60 6.27
CA VAL A 63 -6.61 17.34 7.68
C VAL A 63 -8.06 17.66 8.06
N ASP A 64 -8.76 18.50 7.27
CA ASP A 64 -10.19 18.76 7.47
C ASP A 64 -11.05 17.53 7.11
N VAL A 65 -10.54 16.66 6.24
CA VAL A 65 -11.19 15.40 5.82
C VAL A 65 -10.62 14.21 6.60
N TYR A 66 -9.31 14.17 6.80
CA TYR A 66 -8.60 13.08 7.47
C TYR A 66 -7.88 13.59 8.71
N GLU A 67 -8.64 13.82 9.78
CA GLU A 67 -8.15 14.43 11.02
C GLU A 67 -6.89 13.76 11.59
N HIS A 68 -6.74 12.45 11.39
CA HIS A 68 -5.63 11.68 11.96
C HIS A 68 -4.69 11.06 10.93
N GLY A 69 -5.05 11.05 9.66
CA GLY A 69 -4.25 10.43 8.61
C GLY A 69 -4.99 9.44 7.74
N ILE A 70 -4.24 8.84 6.83
CA ILE A 70 -4.69 7.71 6.00
C ILE A 70 -3.62 6.61 6.00
N ALA A 71 -4.07 5.38 5.79
CA ALA A 71 -3.24 4.21 5.57
C ALA A 71 -3.52 3.63 4.18
N LEU A 72 -2.46 3.22 3.50
CA LEU A 72 -2.47 2.50 2.25
C LEU A 72 -1.81 1.14 2.47
N LEU A 73 -2.50 0.08 2.05
CA LEU A 73 -2.10 -1.30 2.28
C LEU A 73 -1.88 -2.03 0.97
N TRP A 74 -0.75 -2.72 0.89
CA TRP A 74 -0.46 -3.74 -0.08
C TRP A 74 -0.45 -5.08 0.64
N GLU A 75 -1.19 -6.08 0.17
CA GLU A 75 -1.24 -7.39 0.83
C GLU A 75 -1.26 -8.49 -0.22
N HIS A 76 -0.54 -9.58 0.02
CA HIS A 76 -0.72 -10.85 -0.66
C HIS A 76 -1.54 -11.78 0.24
N PRO A 77 -2.70 -12.32 -0.22
CA PRO A 77 -3.06 -12.58 -1.61
C PRO A 77 -3.99 -11.56 -2.27
N ALA A 78 -4.22 -10.39 -1.68
CA ALA A 78 -5.09 -9.39 -2.28
C ALA A 78 -4.58 -9.00 -3.69
N GLU A 79 -5.51 -8.94 -4.65
CA GLU A 79 -5.18 -8.61 -6.04
C GLU A 79 -5.08 -7.10 -6.28
N GLN A 80 -5.50 -6.30 -5.29
CA GLN A 80 -5.59 -4.86 -5.39
C GLN A 80 -5.05 -4.19 -4.12
N TRP A 81 -4.54 -2.97 -4.29
CA TRP A 81 -4.24 -2.10 -3.16
C TRP A 81 -5.51 -1.75 -2.40
N GLN A 82 -5.34 -1.47 -1.12
CA GLN A 82 -6.43 -1.06 -0.25
C GLN A 82 -6.06 0.19 0.52
N TRP A 83 -7.07 0.90 1.03
CA TRP A 83 -6.84 2.09 1.85
C TRP A 83 -7.91 2.25 2.92
N ALA A 84 -7.57 2.98 3.98
CA ALA A 84 -8.55 3.44 4.96
C ALA A 84 -8.07 4.74 5.61
N PRO A 85 -8.99 5.62 6.03
CA PRO A 85 -8.68 6.71 6.93
C PRO A 85 -8.35 6.18 8.33
N GLN A 86 -7.55 6.95 9.07
CA GLN A 86 -7.13 6.65 10.43
C GLN A 86 -7.98 7.38 11.48
N LYS A 87 -8.14 6.75 12.64
CA LYS A 87 -8.62 7.32 13.90
C LYS A 87 -7.42 7.85 14.68
N GLN A 88 -7.71 8.47 15.82
CA GLN A 88 -6.71 8.83 16.80
C GLN A 88 -5.84 7.60 17.14
N HIS A 89 -4.52 7.80 17.23
CA HIS A 89 -3.51 6.76 17.47
C HIS A 89 -3.23 5.78 16.31
N GLY A 90 -3.65 6.08 15.08
CA GLY A 90 -3.26 5.32 13.87
C GLY A 90 -4.12 4.09 13.60
N GLU A 91 -5.12 3.80 14.44
CA GLU A 91 -6.08 2.72 14.18
C GLU A 91 -6.95 3.04 12.96
N LEU A 92 -7.34 2.04 12.17
CA LEU A 92 -8.18 2.28 11.00
C LEU A 92 -9.63 2.65 11.40
N VAL A 93 -10.23 3.58 10.67
CA VAL A 93 -11.63 3.99 10.90
C VAL A 93 -12.59 2.85 10.59
N HIS A 94 -12.34 2.16 9.47
CA HIS A 94 -13.12 1.04 8.96
C HIS A 94 -12.19 0.00 8.34
N GLU A 95 -12.76 -1.13 7.91
CA GLU A 95 -12.05 -2.12 7.10
C GLU A 95 -11.52 -1.45 5.81
N PRO A 96 -10.27 -1.72 5.39
CA PRO A 96 -9.71 -1.14 4.18
C PRO A 96 -10.57 -1.39 2.94
N GLU A 97 -10.78 -0.34 2.17
CA GLU A 97 -11.51 -0.39 0.91
C GLU A 97 -10.55 -0.68 -0.25
N PHE A 98 -10.97 -1.51 -1.20
CA PHE A 98 -10.18 -1.77 -2.41
C PHE A 98 -10.10 -0.54 -3.31
N LEU A 99 -8.88 -0.26 -3.75
CA LEU A 99 -8.58 0.74 -4.76
C LEU A 99 -8.62 0.12 -6.16
N PRO A 100 -8.91 0.91 -7.20
CA PRO A 100 -8.79 0.49 -8.60
C PRO A 100 -7.31 0.41 -9.04
N LEU A 101 -6.45 -0.19 -8.22
CA LEU A 101 -5.03 -0.39 -8.45
C LEU A 101 -4.71 -1.87 -8.31
N HIS A 102 -4.20 -2.50 -9.37
CA HIS A 102 -3.66 -3.85 -9.30
C HIS A 102 -2.55 -3.93 -8.25
N ARG A 103 -2.35 -5.10 -7.64
CA ARG A 103 -1.30 -5.33 -6.63
C ARG A 103 0.07 -4.87 -7.12
N TRP A 104 0.38 -5.03 -8.41
CA TRP A 104 1.63 -4.59 -9.02
C TRP A 104 1.43 -3.40 -9.97
N ALA A 105 0.52 -2.49 -9.62
CA ALA A 105 0.30 -1.26 -10.39
C ALA A 105 1.61 -0.48 -10.57
N ASP A 106 1.74 0.23 -11.69
CA ASP A 106 2.87 1.11 -11.91
C ASP A 106 2.97 2.14 -10.77
N PRO A 107 4.16 2.40 -10.20
CA PRO A 107 4.34 3.37 -9.13
C PRO A 107 3.74 4.76 -9.43
N ALA A 108 3.72 5.19 -10.70
CA ALA A 108 3.09 6.46 -11.08
C ALA A 108 1.56 6.43 -10.90
N ALA A 109 0.91 5.28 -11.16
CA ALA A 109 -0.52 5.13 -10.90
C ALA A 109 -0.84 5.16 -9.40
N VAL A 110 0.03 4.57 -8.56
CA VAL A 110 -0.09 4.68 -7.09
C VAL A 110 0.02 6.13 -6.65
N VAL A 111 1.00 6.87 -7.18
CA VAL A 111 1.17 8.32 -6.91
C VAL A 111 -0.09 9.11 -7.25
N ASP A 112 -0.70 8.87 -8.41
CA ASP A 112 -1.91 9.61 -8.82
C ASP A 112 -3.10 9.34 -7.90
N VAL A 113 -3.30 8.08 -7.49
CA VAL A 113 -4.35 7.73 -6.52
C VAL A 113 -4.07 8.33 -5.15
N VAL A 114 -2.84 8.22 -4.65
CA VAL A 114 -2.44 8.80 -3.35
C VAL A 114 -2.64 10.31 -3.35
N ARG A 115 -2.31 11.01 -4.45
CA ARG A 115 -2.54 12.45 -4.56
C ARG A 115 -4.02 12.81 -4.39
N VAL A 116 -4.91 12.04 -5.01
CA VAL A 116 -6.36 12.26 -4.93
C VAL A 116 -6.89 11.94 -3.53
N LEU A 117 -6.43 10.82 -2.95
CA LEU A 117 -6.78 10.41 -1.59
C LEU A 117 -6.35 11.47 -0.58
N LEU A 118 -5.09 11.92 -0.60
CA LEU A 118 -4.58 12.94 0.32
C LEU A 118 -5.36 14.26 0.21
N ALA A 119 -5.88 14.59 -0.98
CA ALA A 119 -6.71 15.78 -1.18
C ALA A 119 -8.16 15.64 -0.63
N GLY A 120 -8.59 14.45 -0.20
CA GLY A 120 -9.97 14.18 0.21
C GLY A 120 -10.93 14.08 -0.98
N LEU A 121 -10.42 13.74 -2.16
CA LEU A 121 -11.20 13.63 -3.38
C LEU A 121 -11.54 12.15 -3.66
N PRO A 122 -12.67 11.87 -4.35
CA PRO A 122 -12.99 10.51 -4.74
C PRO A 122 -11.96 9.98 -5.74
N VAL A 123 -11.49 8.75 -5.51
CA VAL A 123 -10.56 8.07 -6.41
C VAL A 123 -11.22 7.90 -7.78
N PRO A 124 -10.59 8.34 -8.88
CA PRO A 124 -11.16 8.17 -10.21
C PRO A 124 -11.23 6.67 -10.54
N GLY A 125 -12.43 6.16 -10.77
CA GLY A 125 -12.61 4.87 -11.42
C GLY A 125 -12.52 5.08 -12.92
N GLY A 126 -11.55 4.47 -13.62
CA GLY A 126 -11.59 4.63 -15.08
C GLY A 126 -10.47 4.09 -15.96
N GLU A 127 -9.28 3.76 -15.47
CA GLU A 127 -8.24 3.23 -16.34
C GLU A 127 -7.55 2.05 -15.68
N ASP A 128 -7.41 0.94 -16.42
CA ASP A 128 -6.66 -0.23 -15.99
C ASP A 128 -5.18 0.19 -15.90
N PRO A 129 -4.66 0.46 -14.68
CA PRO A 129 -3.36 1.08 -14.55
C PRO A 129 -2.33 0.08 -15.06
N ARG A 130 -1.33 0.59 -15.81
CA ARG A 130 -0.24 -0.24 -16.29
C ARG A 130 0.40 -0.98 -15.12
N LEU A 131 0.92 -2.18 -15.39
CA LEU A 131 1.69 -2.93 -14.41
C LEU A 131 3.13 -2.40 -14.34
N TRP A 132 3.70 -2.43 -13.14
CA TRP A 132 5.10 -2.12 -12.91
C TRP A 132 6.01 -3.04 -13.73
N SER A 133 7.07 -2.50 -14.33
CA SER A 133 7.97 -3.28 -15.21
C SER A 133 8.62 -4.49 -14.53
N GLY A 134 8.78 -4.46 -13.20
CA GLY A 134 9.32 -5.56 -12.41
C GLY A 134 8.30 -6.62 -11.97
N PHE A 135 7.02 -6.48 -12.35
CA PHE A 135 5.95 -7.30 -11.77
C PHE A 135 6.12 -8.80 -11.98
N VAL A 136 6.72 -9.23 -13.10
CA VAL A 136 6.91 -10.66 -13.41
C VAL A 136 7.83 -11.29 -12.37
N GLY A 137 9.03 -10.73 -12.18
CA GLY A 137 10.00 -11.26 -11.23
C GLY A 137 9.51 -11.16 -9.78
N ALA A 138 8.80 -10.08 -9.42
CA ALA A 138 8.21 -9.96 -8.09
C ALA A 138 7.06 -10.95 -7.86
N SER A 139 6.21 -11.19 -8.86
CA SER A 139 5.15 -12.21 -8.78
C SER A 139 5.74 -13.60 -8.61
N GLU A 140 6.75 -13.96 -9.41
CA GLU A 140 7.41 -15.26 -9.32
C GLU A 140 8.09 -15.45 -7.94
N ALA A 141 8.72 -14.41 -7.40
CA ALA A 141 9.34 -14.45 -6.09
C ALA A 141 8.31 -14.60 -4.96
N VAL A 142 7.18 -13.89 -5.02
CA VAL A 142 6.08 -14.03 -4.05
C VAL A 142 5.46 -15.42 -4.14
N THR A 143 5.23 -15.94 -5.35
CA THR A 143 4.71 -17.31 -5.53
C THR A 143 5.65 -18.35 -4.96
N ALA A 144 6.95 -18.26 -5.25
CA ALA A 144 7.94 -19.19 -4.71
C ALA A 144 8.03 -19.14 -3.18
N TRP A 145 7.92 -17.95 -2.59
CA TRP A 145 7.87 -17.77 -1.14
C TRP A 145 6.61 -18.39 -0.50
N ALA A 146 5.45 -18.27 -1.16
CA ALA A 146 4.20 -18.83 -0.65
C ALA A 146 4.15 -20.38 -0.68
N GLU A 147 5.08 -21.01 -1.41
CA GLU A 147 5.23 -22.47 -1.48
C GLU A 147 6.27 -23.04 -0.49
N GLU A 148 7.01 -22.19 0.24
CA GLU A 148 7.99 -22.59 1.28
C GLU A 148 7.31 -23.05 2.58
#